data_AF-A0A7C2A0X1-F1
#
_entry.id   AF-A0A7C2A0X1-F1
#
_cell.length_a   1.000
_cell.length_b   1.000
_cell.length_c   1.000
_cell.angle_alpha   90.00
_cell.angle_beta   90.00
_cell.angle_gamma   90.00
#
_symmetry.space_group_name_H-M   'P 1'
#
loop_
_entity.id
_entity.type
_entity.pdbx_description
1 polymer ?
#
loop_
_entity_poly.entity_id
_entity_poly.type
_entity_poly.pdbx_seq_one_letter_code
_entity_poly.pdbx_strand_id
1 'polypeptide(L)' 'MVSLDDAVIARIKKGEEHFEILVDPYAVSDIIEGNKELDILEDLAVDAIFTDAKKGTHASEESLVKAFGTTDVST' A
#
# COMPACT_ATOMS: atom_id res chain seq x y z
N MET A 1 -2.37 -13.89 4.19
CA MET A 1 -1.48 -13.13 5.11
C MET A 1 -0.04 -13.41 4.74
N VAL A 2 0.58 -12.42 4.10
CA VAL A 2 1.95 -12.46 3.59
C VAL A 2 2.94 -11.99 4.67
N SER A 3 4.16 -12.51 4.63
CA SER A 3 5.25 -12.08 5.52
C SER A 3 5.89 -10.78 5.03
N LEU A 4 6.35 -9.93 5.96
CA LEU A 4 7.07 -8.69 5.65
C LEU A 4 8.31 -8.89 4.77
N ASP A 5 9.00 -10.03 4.90
CA ASP A 5 10.20 -10.37 4.13
C ASP A 5 9.90 -10.68 2.65
N ASP A 6 8.74 -11.29 2.36
CA ASP A 6 8.32 -11.66 1.00
C ASP A 6 7.48 -10.58 0.31
N ALA A 7 7.00 -9.60 1.07
CA ALA A 7 6.19 -8.50 0.55
C ALA A 7 7.02 -7.55 -0.32
N VAL A 8 6.42 -7.10 -1.41
CA VAL A 8 7.00 -6.10 -2.30
C VAL A 8 6.44 -4.71 -2.02
N ILE A 9 7.26 -3.69 -2.27
CA ILE A 9 6.87 -2.29 -2.10
C ILE A 9 6.15 -1.83 -3.36
N ALA A 10 4.84 -1.63 -3.27
CA ALA A 10 4.10 -0.89 -4.28
C ALA A 10 4.16 0.60 -3.95
N ARG A 11 4.70 1.40 -4.86
CA ARG A 11 4.90 2.85 -4.68
C ARG A 11 4.08 3.64 -5.68
N ILE A 12 3.39 4.66 -5.18
CA ILE A 12 2.71 5.66 -6.01
C ILE A 12 3.19 7.07 -5.64
N LYS A 13 3.32 7.94 -6.65
CA LYS A 13 3.60 9.36 -6.46
C LYS A 13 2.34 10.16 -6.72
N LYS A 14 1.92 10.99 -5.76
CA LYS A 14 0.75 11.85 -5.89
C LYS A 14 1.11 13.27 -5.48
N GLY A 15 1.20 14.16 -6.46
CA GLY A 15 1.76 15.50 -6.27
C GLY A 15 3.26 15.44 -5.95
N GLU A 16 3.65 16.05 -4.83
CA GLU A 16 5.03 16.07 -4.33
C GLU A 16 5.34 14.92 -3.36
N GLU A 17 4.33 14.17 -2.92
CA GLU A 17 4.47 13.11 -1.94
C GLU A 17 4.49 11.72 -2.57
N HIS A 18 5.16 10.80 -1.88
CA HIS A 18 5.27 9.39 -2.24
C HIS A 18 4.58 8.55 -1.17
N PHE A 19 3.80 7.58 -1.63
CA PHE A 19 3.08 6.64 -0.78
C PHE A 19 3.46 5.23 -1.17
N GLU A 20 3.64 4.39 -0.16
CA GLU A 20 4.17 3.05 -0.25
C GLU A 20 3.32 2.10 0.58
N ILE A 21 3.06 0.93 0.04
CA ILE A 21 2.40 -0.18 0.74
C ILE A 21 3.21 -1.46 0.54
N LEU A 22 3.07 -2.37 1.50
CA LEU A 22 3.67 -3.70 1.44
C LEU A 22 2.58 -4.70 1.03
N VAL A 23 2.74 -5.26 -0.16
CA VAL A 23 1.75 -6.13 -0.79
C VAL A 23 2.43 -7.41 -1.28
N ASP A 24 1.68 -8.50 -1.31
CA ASP A 24 2.14 -9.77 -1.85
C ASP A 24 2.42 -9.68 -3.37
N PRO A 25 3.59 -10.13 -3.85
CA PRO A 25 3.94 -10.04 -5.28
C PRO A 25 3.05 -10.90 -6.19
N TYR A 26 2.50 -12.01 -5.69
CA TYR A 26 1.58 -12.84 -6.46
C TYR A 26 0.23 -12.14 -6.59
N ALA A 27 -0.29 -11.58 -5.50
CA ALA A 27 -1.52 -10.80 -5.53
C ALA A 27 -1.42 -9.62 -6.49
N VAL A 28 -0.30 -8.88 -6.50
CA VAL A 28 -0.06 -7.77 -7.44
C VAL A 28 -0.19 -8.22 -8.90
N SER A 29 0.34 -9.40 -9.23
CA SER A 29 0.28 -9.92 -10.59
C SER A 29 -1.17 -10.17 -11.03
N ASP A 30 -1.95 -10.87 -10.19
CA ASP A 30 -3.38 -11.13 -10.44
C ASP A 30 -4.22 -9.86 -10.56
N ILE A 31 -3.93 -8.84 -9.75
CA ILE A 31 -4.62 -7.53 -9.79
C ILE A 31 -4.31 -6.80 -11.10
N ILE A 32 -3.04 -6.79 -11.53
CA ILE A 32 -2.61 -6.14 -12.78
C ILE A 32 -3.21 -6.86 -13.99
N GLU A 33 -3.30 -8.19 -13.94
CA GLU A 33 -3.93 -9.01 -14.99
C GLU A 33 -5.47 -8.87 -15.00
N GLY A 34 -6.06 -8.27 -13.96
CA GLY A 34 -7.51 -8.05 -13.84
C GLY A 34 -8.29 -9.29 -13.43
N ASN A 35 -7.62 -10.30 -12.89
CA ASN A 35 -8.22 -11.57 -12.46
C ASN A 35 -8.81 -11.48 -11.05
N LYS A 36 -8.30 -10.58 -10.21
CA LYS A 36 -8.68 -10.43 -8.81
C LYS A 36 -8.71 -8.97 -8.39
N GLU A 37 -9.59 -8.63 -7.45
CA GLU A 37 -9.52 -7.37 -6.70
C GLU A 37 -8.57 -7.52 -5.51
N LEU A 38 -7.95 -6.41 -5.10
CA LEU A 38 -7.01 -6.39 -3.98
C LEU A 38 -7.78 -6.57 -2.66
N ASP A 39 -7.44 -7.61 -1.90
CA ASP A 39 -7.96 -7.85 -0.57
C ASP A 39 -6.95 -7.37 0.48
N ILE A 40 -7.32 -6.36 1.26
CA ILE A 40 -6.40 -5.71 2.20
C ILE A 40 -6.03 -6.63 3.38
N LEU A 41 -6.90 -7.55 3.76
CA LEU A 41 -6.63 -8.50 4.85
C LEU A 41 -5.73 -9.65 4.39
N GLU A 42 -5.89 -10.09 3.15
CA GLU A 42 -5.18 -11.26 2.64
C GLU A 42 -3.87 -10.91 1.91
N ASP A 43 -3.89 -9.83 1.11
CA ASP A 43 -2.85 -9.46 0.15
C ASP A 43 -1.88 -8.39 0.67
N LEU A 44 -2.27 -7.54 1.64
CA LEU A 44 -1.32 -6.63 2.30
C LEU A 44 -0.59 -7.33 3.44
N ALA A 45 0.70 -7.04 3.55
CA ALA A 45 1.50 -7.47 4.70
C ALA A 45 1.14 -6.66 5.96
N VAL A 46 0.80 -5.39 5.75
CA VAL A 46 0.46 -4.44 6.81
C VAL A 46 -0.64 -3.51 6.31
N ASP A 47 -1.70 -3.35 7.10
CA ASP A 47 -2.77 -2.37 6.89
C ASP A 47 -2.27 -0.95 7.27
N ALA A 48 -1.24 -0.48 6.59
CA ALA A 48 -0.67 0.86 6.80
C ALA A 48 -0.04 1.41 5.53
N ILE A 49 -0.16 2.73 5.37
CA ILE A 49 0.48 3.46 4.28
C ILE A 49 1.74 4.15 4.79
N PHE A 50 2.83 3.94 4.07
CA PHE A 50 4.15 4.46 4.39
C PHE A 50 4.55 5.55 3.40
N THR A 51 5.38 6.49 3.83
CA THR A 51 6.15 7.35 2.92
C THR A 51 7.47 6.70 2.52
N ASP A 52 8.02 5.87 3.42
CA ASP A 52 9.21 5.05 3.21
C ASP A 52 9.08 3.76 4.05
N ALA A 53 8.59 2.69 3.42
CA ALA A 53 8.35 1.39 4.04
C ALA A 53 9.67 0.73 4.49
N LYS A 54 10.79 0.98 3.79
CA LYS A 54 12.11 0.47 4.19
C LYS A 54 12.58 1.07 5.51
N LYS A 55 12.24 2.33 5.77
CA LYS A 55 12.52 2.99 7.05
C LYS A 55 11.40 2.83 8.08
N GLY A 56 10.26 2.23 7.71
CA GLY A 56 9.07 2.18 8.54
C GLY A 56 8.47 3.57 8.82
N THR A 57 8.60 4.51 7.88
CA THR A 57 8.06 5.88 8.05
C THR A 57 6.63 5.92 7.56
N HIS A 58 5.68 6.14 8.48
CA HIS A 58 4.25 6.19 8.15
C HIS A 58 3.90 7.49 7.43
N ALA A 59 2.89 7.44 6.56
CA ALA A 59 2.31 8.65 5.99
C ALA A 59 1.47 9.39 7.03
N SER A 60 1.61 10.71 7.08
CA SER A 60 0.78 11.55 7.94
C SER A 60 -0.66 11.58 7.43
N GLU A 61 -1.62 11.65 8.34
CA GLU A 61 -3.05 11.77 8.01
C GLU A 61 -3.33 12.97 7.11
N GLU A 62 -2.70 14.13 7.35
CA GLU A 62 -2.82 15.31 6.50
C GLU A 62 -2.39 15.05 5.05
N SER A 63 -1.28 14.34 4.85
CA SER A 63 -0.77 13.96 3.53
C SER A 63 -1.73 13.01 2.82
N LEU A 64 -2.29 12.04 3.55
CA LEU A 64 -3.26 11.09 3.03
C LEU A 64 -4.57 11.78 2.62
N VAL A 65 -5.12 12.65 3.47
CA VAL A 65 -6.32 13.43 3.13
C VAL A 65 -6.06 14.37 1.95
N LYS A 66 -4.90 15.02 1.90
CA LYS A 66 -4.54 15.90 0.79
C LYS A 66 -4.37 15.16 -0.53
N ALA A 67 -3.79 13.96 -0.50
CA ALA A 67 -3.52 13.16 -1.69
C ALA A 67 -4.73 12.34 -2.13
N PHE A 68 -5.39 11.63 -1.22
CA PHE A 68 -6.46 10.67 -1.49
C PHE A 68 -7.85 11.12 -1.02
N GLY A 69 -7.95 12.17 -0.20
CA GLY A 69 -9.23 12.63 0.35
C GLY A 69 -9.74 11.78 1.53
N THR A 70 -9.01 10.73 1.90
CA THR A 70 -9.33 9.79 2.97
C THR A 70 -8.05 9.33 3.66
N THR A 71 -8.18 8.94 4.93
CA THR A 71 -7.14 8.22 5.69
C THR A 71 -7.46 6.73 5.80
N ASP A 72 -8.65 6.32 5.38
CA ASP A 72 -9.11 4.94 5.48
C ASP A 72 -8.45 4.10 4.38
N VAL A 73 -7.74 3.06 4.79
CA VAL A 73 -7.06 2.13 3.88
C VAL A 73 -8.06 1.14 3.29
N SER A 74 -9.17 0.88 3.99
CA SER A 74 -10.09 -0.22 3.75
C SER A 74 -11.34 0.12 2.94
N THR A 75 -11.57 1.40 2.61
CA THR A 75 -12.83 1.92 2.04
C THR A 75 -12.74 2.30 0.57
#